data_AF-A0A7D3VXQ4-F1
#
_entry.id   AF-A0A7D3VXQ4-F1
#
_cell.length_a   1.000
_cell.length_b   1.000
_cell.length_c   1.000
_cell.angle_alpha   90.00
_cell.angle_beta   90.00
_cell.angle_gamma   90.00
#
_symmetry.space_group_name_H-M   'P 1'
#
loop_
_entity.id
_entity.type
_entity.pdbx_description
1 polymer ?
#
loop_
_entity_poly.entity_id
_entity_poly.type
_entity_poly.pdbx_seq_one_letter_code
_entity_poly.pdbx_strand_id
1 'polypeptide(L)'
;MQISEQPIATFLRRHRRMDRFGAQLPTLAAIDGAETLLRSTTWHERHRREFLDDLTTVMKEEPNLHLLLAVRDDFLDEALELAGRLGQESPATCSLEPMTPEAALEAAYALLSASGRCDADLAEALVQELRTVRTAGGIQTTSRVEPALLQLVCARLLEDLPADVAMSADRLHGEVNRALGEYCAHGLATIAADQSLRPANVQSWFRAVFGGPWGRAGVSETRLYDDVPRAVVDAVQDGHLIRARLRDKARFYQLQHPRLIEPIGRLDGAAVPIRRPGPSIRLEQAHRALLDGDPELARRHTEAAVRACGEGDLKVLAAATTFLGDVAYEQGEAKSAVLRYQEAAAICEAIPDNAAVGWILAGIGRILLGGDAGEAVRQLQAAASRLPHELSIQTALGQALWRSGRTRAARAVFEDVLGHDSRNREALIAKRALTGS
;
A
#
# COMPACT_ATOMS: atom_id res chain seq x y z
N MET A 1 4.61 5.88 -7.76
CA MET A 1 4.02 4.78 -8.54
C MET A 1 4.56 4.87 -9.96
N GLN A 2 5.42 3.96 -10.39
CA GLN A 2 5.99 4.02 -11.74
C GLN A 2 4.88 3.64 -12.74
N ILE A 3 4.25 4.64 -13.36
CA ILE A 3 3.18 4.41 -14.33
C ILE A 3 3.83 3.85 -15.60
N SER A 4 3.92 2.52 -15.67
CA SER A 4 4.14 1.84 -16.93
C SER A 4 2.80 1.78 -17.65
N GLU A 5 2.61 2.59 -18.69
CA GLU A 5 1.48 2.46 -19.64
C GLU A 5 1.66 1.24 -20.56
N GLN A 6 2.27 0.16 -20.04
CA GLN A 6 2.42 -1.10 -20.74
C GLN A 6 1.10 -1.88 -20.67
N PRO A 7 0.52 -2.30 -21.80
CA PRO A 7 -0.65 -3.16 -21.81
C PRO A 7 -0.37 -4.48 -21.07
N ILE A 8 -1.34 -4.95 -20.28
CA ILE A 8 -1.22 -6.18 -19.48
C ILE A 8 -0.88 -7.39 -20.38
N ALA A 9 -1.47 -7.46 -21.58
CA ALA A 9 -1.20 -8.51 -22.55
C ALA A 9 0.30 -8.60 -22.92
N THR A 10 0.94 -7.45 -23.10
CA THR A 10 2.37 -7.36 -23.44
C THR A 10 3.22 -7.80 -22.26
N PHE A 11 2.84 -7.38 -21.04
CA PHE A 11 3.52 -7.81 -19.82
C PHE A 11 3.47 -9.34 -19.64
N LEU A 12 2.29 -9.95 -19.80
CA LEU A 12 2.12 -11.40 -19.64
C LEU A 12 2.85 -12.21 -20.71
N ARG A 13 2.87 -11.73 -21.97
CA ARG A 13 3.62 -12.42 -23.05
C ARG A 13 5.10 -12.54 -22.75
N ARG A 14 5.71 -11.51 -22.15
CA ARG A 14 7.12 -11.55 -21.72
C ARG A 14 7.39 -12.56 -20.61
N HIS A 15 6.39 -12.86 -19.80
CA HIS A 15 6.49 -13.77 -18.66
C HIS A 15 5.87 -15.14 -18.91
N ARG A 16 5.51 -15.45 -20.16
CA ARG A 16 4.90 -16.73 -20.53
C ARG A 16 5.90 -17.87 -20.32
N ARG A 17 5.52 -18.87 -19.54
CA ARG A 17 6.34 -20.06 -19.27
C ARG A 17 5.83 -21.25 -20.08
N MET A 18 6.77 -21.99 -20.63
CA MET A 18 6.52 -23.24 -21.36
C MET A 18 7.07 -24.40 -20.55
N ASP A 19 6.40 -25.54 -20.60
CA ASP A 19 6.93 -26.79 -20.06
C ASP A 19 7.99 -27.39 -21.00
N ARG A 20 8.60 -28.50 -20.57
CA ARG A 20 9.62 -29.23 -21.35
C ARG A 20 9.09 -29.87 -22.65
N PHE A 21 7.78 -29.89 -22.86
CA PHE A 21 7.11 -30.47 -24.02
C PHE A 21 6.53 -29.39 -24.94
N GLY A 22 6.73 -28.11 -24.64
CA GLY A 22 6.22 -27.00 -25.43
C GLY A 22 4.74 -26.69 -25.18
N ALA A 23 4.15 -27.16 -24.08
CA ALA A 23 2.83 -26.72 -23.61
C ALA A 23 2.96 -25.48 -22.72
N GLN A 24 2.00 -24.57 -22.81
CA GLN A 24 1.98 -23.36 -21.98
C GLN A 24 1.56 -23.74 -20.55
N LEU A 25 2.35 -23.30 -19.56
CA LEU A 25 2.01 -23.47 -18.16
C LEU A 25 0.95 -22.45 -17.71
N PRO A 26 0.07 -22.79 -16.75
CA PRO A 26 -0.83 -21.84 -16.13
C PRO A 26 -0.05 -20.65 -15.56
N THR A 27 -0.56 -19.44 -15.81
CA THR A 27 0.01 -18.20 -15.27
C THR A 27 -0.82 -17.80 -14.06
N LEU A 28 -0.18 -17.75 -12.89
CA LEU A 28 -0.80 -17.28 -11.66
C LEU A 28 -0.45 -15.80 -11.48
N ALA A 29 -1.46 -14.93 -11.47
CA ALA A 29 -1.33 -13.50 -11.23
C ALA A 29 -2.00 -13.13 -9.92
N ALA A 30 -1.36 -12.29 -9.12
CA ALA A 30 -1.92 -11.78 -7.87
C ALA A 30 -1.92 -10.24 -7.90
N ILE A 31 -3.04 -9.66 -7.49
CA ILE A 31 -3.16 -8.22 -7.25
C ILE A 31 -3.46 -8.04 -5.78
N ASP A 32 -2.47 -7.52 -5.05
CA ASP A 32 -2.63 -7.12 -3.65
C ASP A 32 -3.16 -5.68 -3.57
N GLY A 33 -4.00 -5.39 -2.58
CA GLY A 33 -4.66 -4.09 -2.41
C GLY A 33 -5.57 -3.72 -3.58
N ALA A 34 -6.32 -4.69 -4.12
CA ALA A 34 -7.13 -4.48 -5.33
C ALA A 34 -8.27 -3.47 -5.13
N GLU A 35 -8.62 -3.10 -3.89
CA GLU A 35 -9.50 -1.97 -3.58
C GLU A 35 -9.10 -0.67 -4.29
N THR A 36 -7.81 -0.48 -4.56
CA THR A 36 -7.26 0.63 -5.35
C THR A 36 -7.89 0.73 -6.73
N LEU A 37 -8.12 -0.42 -7.37
CA LEU A 37 -8.70 -0.52 -8.72
C LEU A 37 -10.22 -0.46 -8.69
N LEU A 38 -10.83 -0.87 -7.57
CA LEU A 38 -12.27 -0.95 -7.39
C LEU A 38 -12.86 0.42 -7.03
N ARG A 39 -12.14 1.24 -6.27
CA ARG A 39 -12.56 2.61 -5.95
C ARG A 39 -12.61 3.47 -7.20
N SER A 40 -13.76 4.11 -7.43
CA SER A 40 -13.81 5.26 -8.33
C SER A 40 -13.14 6.44 -7.64
N THR A 41 -12.08 6.95 -8.26
CA THR A 41 -11.35 8.12 -7.78
C THR A 41 -11.47 9.21 -8.84
N THR A 42 -11.35 10.48 -8.43
CA THR A 42 -11.27 11.59 -9.40
C THR A 42 -9.96 11.58 -10.18
N TRP A 43 -8.92 11.00 -9.59
CA TRP A 43 -7.55 10.89 -10.12
C TRP A 43 -7.37 9.53 -10.81
N HIS A 44 -6.56 9.46 -11.88
CA HIS A 44 -6.27 8.21 -12.61
C HIS A 44 -7.47 7.41 -13.16
N GLU A 45 -8.70 7.93 -13.13
CA GLU A 45 -9.91 7.20 -13.56
C GLU A 45 -9.84 6.73 -15.02
N ARG A 46 -9.11 7.46 -15.87
CA ARG A 46 -8.84 7.03 -17.24
C ARG A 46 -7.93 5.79 -17.26
N HIS A 47 -6.77 5.86 -16.61
CA HIS A 47 -5.82 4.75 -16.52
C HIS A 47 -6.42 3.53 -15.82
N ARG A 48 -7.23 3.74 -14.78
CA ARG A 48 -7.98 2.68 -14.09
C ARG A 48 -8.94 1.97 -15.04
N ARG A 49 -9.72 2.72 -15.84
CA ARG A 49 -10.62 2.15 -16.85
C ARG A 49 -9.86 1.40 -17.93
N GLU A 50 -8.81 2.00 -18.49
CA GLU A 50 -7.95 1.36 -19.49
C GLU A 50 -7.34 0.07 -18.95
N PHE A 51 -6.84 0.07 -17.71
CA PHE A 51 -6.32 -1.13 -17.04
C PHE A 51 -7.38 -2.22 -16.87
N LEU A 52 -8.58 -1.87 -16.39
CA LEU A 52 -9.67 -2.84 -16.20
C LEU A 52 -10.18 -3.42 -17.53
N ASP A 53 -10.24 -2.61 -18.57
CA ASP A 53 -10.64 -3.04 -19.92
C ASP A 53 -9.59 -3.98 -20.53
N ASP A 54 -8.30 -3.65 -20.37
CA ASP A 54 -7.19 -4.52 -20.76
C ASP A 54 -7.21 -5.85 -19.99
N LEU A 55 -7.42 -5.80 -18.67
CA LEU A 55 -7.51 -7.01 -17.83
C LEU A 55 -8.68 -7.89 -18.26
N THR A 56 -9.84 -7.29 -18.53
CA THR A 56 -11.03 -8.01 -19.01
C THR A 56 -10.76 -8.67 -20.37
N THR A 57 -10.10 -7.98 -21.28
CA THR A 57 -9.73 -8.52 -22.59
C THR A 57 -8.79 -9.70 -22.45
N VAL A 58 -7.74 -9.54 -21.64
CA VAL A 58 -6.74 -10.59 -21.40
C VAL A 58 -7.36 -11.82 -20.76
N MET A 59 -8.19 -11.68 -19.74
CA MET A 59 -8.88 -12.81 -19.08
C MET A 59 -9.76 -13.61 -20.06
N LYS A 60 -10.31 -12.95 -21.09
CA LYS A 60 -11.10 -13.62 -22.16
C LYS A 60 -10.21 -14.29 -23.21
N GLU A 61 -9.08 -13.69 -23.56
CA GLU A 61 -8.18 -14.19 -24.60
C GLU A 61 -7.21 -15.28 -24.11
N GLU A 62 -6.87 -15.29 -22.82
CA GLU A 62 -5.87 -16.19 -22.21
C GLU A 62 -6.50 -17.09 -21.13
N PRO A 63 -7.05 -18.27 -21.49
CA PRO A 63 -7.73 -19.15 -20.54
C PRO A 63 -6.82 -19.77 -19.47
N ASN A 64 -5.50 -19.68 -19.66
CA ASN A 64 -4.48 -20.18 -18.71
C ASN A 64 -4.10 -19.15 -17.64
N LEU A 65 -4.70 -17.95 -17.64
CA LEU A 65 -4.47 -16.93 -16.63
C LEU A 65 -5.42 -17.14 -15.43
N HIS A 66 -4.84 -17.35 -14.25
CA HIS A 66 -5.59 -17.45 -13.00
C HIS A 66 -5.25 -16.25 -12.12
N LEU A 67 -6.28 -15.46 -11.79
CA LEU A 67 -6.14 -14.21 -11.05
C LEU A 67 -6.57 -14.39 -9.59
N LEU A 68 -5.72 -13.98 -8.66
CA LEU A 68 -6.01 -13.82 -7.24
C LEU A 68 -6.13 -12.32 -6.91
N LEU A 69 -7.26 -11.91 -6.35
CA LEU A 69 -7.46 -10.56 -5.83
C LEU A 69 -7.44 -10.60 -4.31
N ALA A 70 -6.52 -9.87 -3.68
CA ALA A 70 -6.58 -9.59 -2.25
C ALA A 70 -7.24 -8.23 -2.05
N VAL A 71 -8.34 -8.21 -1.29
CA VAL A 71 -9.13 -7.02 -0.98
C VAL A 71 -9.49 -7.00 0.49
N ARG A 72 -9.73 -5.81 1.03
CA ARG A 72 -10.32 -5.64 2.35
C ARG A 72 -11.79 -6.07 2.34
N ASP A 73 -12.30 -6.53 3.48
CA ASP A 73 -13.68 -7.00 3.65
C ASP A 73 -14.74 -5.99 3.17
N ASP A 74 -14.48 -4.69 3.32
CA ASP A 74 -15.37 -3.61 2.91
C ASP A 74 -15.42 -3.36 1.39
N PHE A 75 -14.59 -4.06 0.61
CA PHE A 75 -14.53 -4.00 -0.86
C PHE A 75 -14.89 -5.34 -1.53
N LEU A 76 -15.43 -6.30 -0.78
CA LEU A 76 -15.76 -7.62 -1.31
C LEU A 76 -16.84 -7.55 -2.40
N ASP A 77 -17.87 -6.72 -2.22
CA ASP A 77 -18.97 -6.60 -3.17
C ASP A 77 -18.47 -6.07 -4.52
N GLU A 78 -17.66 -5.02 -4.50
CA GLU A 78 -17.03 -4.46 -5.72
C GLU A 78 -16.07 -5.46 -6.39
N ALA A 79 -15.37 -6.27 -5.60
CA ALA A 79 -14.51 -7.33 -6.13
C ALA A 79 -15.31 -8.43 -6.84
N LEU A 80 -16.47 -8.80 -6.30
CA LEU A 80 -17.40 -9.76 -6.93
C LEU A 80 -18.03 -9.19 -8.21
N GLU A 81 -18.40 -7.91 -8.22
CA GLU A 81 -18.86 -7.22 -9.43
C GLU A 81 -17.79 -7.22 -10.54
N LEU A 82 -16.52 -6.94 -10.18
CA LEU A 82 -15.41 -7.04 -11.12
C LEU A 82 -15.24 -8.47 -11.63
N ALA A 83 -15.29 -9.48 -10.76
CA ALA A 83 -15.21 -10.89 -11.17
C ALA A 83 -16.30 -11.25 -12.19
N GLY A 84 -17.53 -10.77 -11.99
CA GLY A 84 -18.62 -10.91 -12.96
C GLY A 84 -18.28 -10.28 -14.32
N ARG A 85 -17.70 -9.07 -14.34
CA ARG A 85 -17.22 -8.42 -15.58
C ARG A 85 -16.10 -9.19 -16.28
N LEU A 86 -15.25 -9.87 -15.51
CA LEU A 86 -14.19 -10.75 -16.01
C LEU A 86 -14.72 -12.12 -16.49
N GLY A 87 -16.03 -12.36 -16.39
CA GLY A 87 -16.67 -13.62 -16.81
C GLY A 87 -16.60 -14.74 -15.76
N GLN A 88 -16.36 -14.40 -14.49
CA GLN A 88 -16.35 -15.31 -13.35
C GLN A 88 -17.52 -14.97 -12.42
N GLU A 89 -18.69 -15.56 -12.66
CA GLU A 89 -19.90 -15.28 -11.86
C GLU A 89 -19.79 -15.74 -10.40
N SER A 90 -18.99 -16.77 -10.13
CA SER A 90 -18.79 -17.37 -8.80
C SER A 90 -17.30 -17.64 -8.54
N PRO A 91 -16.48 -16.61 -8.27
CA PRO A 91 -15.07 -16.81 -7.94
C PRO A 91 -14.92 -17.53 -6.59
N ALA A 92 -13.87 -18.33 -6.45
CA ALA A 92 -13.52 -18.91 -5.15
C ALA A 92 -13.07 -17.80 -4.19
N THR A 93 -13.68 -17.73 -3.01
CA THR A 93 -13.38 -16.72 -1.98
C THR A 93 -12.75 -17.40 -0.76
N CYS A 94 -11.76 -16.74 -0.17
CA CYS A 94 -11.10 -17.18 1.06
C CYS A 94 -10.94 -15.96 1.98
N SER A 95 -11.61 -15.98 3.13
CA SER A 95 -11.50 -14.90 4.12
C SER A 95 -10.35 -15.17 5.07
N LEU A 96 -9.51 -14.16 5.29
CA LEU A 96 -8.45 -14.19 6.29
C LEU A 96 -9.01 -13.78 7.66
N GLU A 97 -9.71 -14.70 8.30
CA GLU A 97 -10.28 -14.48 9.63
C GLU A 97 -9.22 -14.46 10.74
N PRO A 98 -9.51 -13.81 11.89
CA PRO A 98 -8.74 -13.99 13.12
C PRO A 98 -8.56 -15.48 13.48
N MET A 99 -7.41 -15.82 14.04
CA MET A 99 -7.00 -17.21 14.26
C MET A 99 -7.93 -17.91 15.24
N THR A 100 -8.20 -19.19 14.99
CA THR A 100 -8.75 -20.06 16.04
C THR A 100 -7.71 -20.25 17.14
N PRO A 101 -8.11 -20.61 18.37
CA PRO A 101 -7.17 -20.86 19.46
C PRO A 101 -6.10 -21.89 19.10
N GLU A 102 -6.46 -22.92 18.33
CA GLU A 102 -5.57 -24.00 17.89
C GLU A 102 -4.53 -23.49 16.89
N ALA A 103 -4.96 -22.75 15.86
CA ALA A 103 -4.04 -22.14 14.90
C ALA A 103 -3.13 -21.09 15.57
N ALA A 104 -3.65 -20.32 16.53
CA ALA A 104 -2.87 -19.36 17.30
C ALA A 104 -1.82 -20.05 18.17
N LEU A 105 -2.15 -21.21 18.75
CA LEU A 105 -1.21 -22.02 19.54
C LEU A 105 -0.08 -22.55 18.66
N GLU A 106 -0.39 -23.11 17.50
CA GLU A 106 0.62 -23.57 16.53
C GLU A 106 1.56 -22.45 16.11
N ALA A 107 1.02 -21.27 15.78
CA ALA A 107 1.82 -20.11 15.40
C ALA A 107 2.67 -19.58 16.57
N ALA A 108 2.10 -19.48 17.77
CA ALA A 108 2.82 -19.06 18.97
C ALA A 108 4.00 -20.00 19.24
N TYR A 109 3.74 -21.32 19.19
CA TYR A 109 4.76 -22.33 19.37
C TYR A 109 5.88 -22.23 18.33
N ALA A 110 5.53 -22.05 17.05
CA ALA A 110 6.50 -21.90 15.97
C ALA A 110 7.39 -20.65 16.15
N LEU A 111 6.78 -19.50 16.51
CA LEU A 111 7.51 -18.24 16.75
C LEU A 111 8.47 -18.33 17.94
N LEU A 112 8.01 -18.94 19.05
CA LEU A 112 8.83 -19.15 20.24
C LEU A 112 9.97 -20.15 19.95
N SER A 113 9.66 -21.25 19.26
CA SER A 113 10.63 -22.30 18.90
C SER A 113 11.73 -21.80 17.97
N ALA A 114 11.39 -20.98 16.98
CA ALA A 114 12.35 -20.37 16.06
C ALA A 114 13.42 -19.51 16.78
N SER A 115 13.10 -19.08 18.00
CA SER A 115 13.94 -18.23 18.83
C SER A 115 14.62 -19.00 19.97
N GLY A 116 14.57 -20.33 19.93
CA GLY A 116 15.21 -21.21 20.92
C GLY A 116 14.37 -21.51 22.17
N ARG A 117 13.10 -21.08 22.21
CA ARG A 117 12.16 -21.37 23.32
C ARG A 117 11.11 -22.38 22.89
N CYS A 118 11.28 -23.65 23.25
CA CYS A 118 10.29 -24.69 23.01
C CYS A 118 9.46 -24.94 24.28
N ASP A 119 8.59 -23.99 24.63
CA ASP A 119 7.70 -24.08 25.80
C ASP A 119 6.23 -24.05 25.34
N ALA A 120 5.60 -25.22 25.33
CA ALA A 120 4.20 -25.39 24.92
C ALA A 120 3.22 -24.78 25.95
N ASP A 121 3.55 -24.85 27.24
CA ASP A 121 2.71 -24.31 28.32
C ASP A 121 2.68 -22.78 28.25
N LEU A 122 3.82 -22.15 27.94
CA LEU A 122 3.89 -20.71 27.70
C LEU A 122 3.09 -20.28 26.47
N ALA A 123 3.14 -21.06 25.38
CA ALA A 123 2.36 -20.77 24.17
C ALA A 123 0.85 -20.84 24.45
N GLU A 124 0.40 -21.84 25.19
CA GLU A 124 -1.00 -21.99 25.60
C GLU A 124 -1.44 -20.85 26.53
N ALA A 125 -0.63 -20.53 27.56
CA ALA A 125 -0.90 -19.44 28.48
C ALA A 125 -0.97 -18.08 27.75
N LEU A 126 -0.10 -17.86 26.75
CA LEU A 126 -0.08 -16.64 25.95
C LEU A 126 -1.34 -16.50 25.11
N VAL A 127 -1.73 -17.55 24.39
CA VAL A 127 -2.96 -17.57 23.59
C VAL A 127 -4.17 -17.32 24.49
N GLN A 128 -4.24 -17.96 25.66
CA GLN A 128 -5.33 -17.74 26.61
C GLN A 128 -5.35 -16.30 27.14
N GLU A 129 -4.20 -15.71 27.44
CA GLU A 129 -4.11 -14.33 27.93
C GLU A 129 -4.49 -13.30 26.85
N LEU A 130 -4.13 -13.53 25.58
CA LEU A 130 -4.54 -12.67 24.45
C LEU A 130 -6.05 -12.70 24.20
N ARG A 131 -6.71 -13.83 24.53
CA ARG A 131 -8.16 -13.98 24.44
C ARG A 131 -8.90 -13.39 25.65
N THR A 132 -8.20 -13.18 26.76
CA THR A 132 -8.81 -12.74 28.02
C THR A 132 -9.00 -11.23 28.04
N VAL A 133 -10.25 -10.78 28.04
CA VAL A 133 -10.64 -9.37 28.06
C VAL A 133 -11.17 -9.04 29.45
N ARG A 134 -10.44 -8.18 30.18
CA ARG A 134 -10.81 -7.73 31.52
C ARG A 134 -11.37 -6.31 31.44
N THR A 135 -12.61 -6.13 31.88
CA THR A 135 -13.29 -4.83 31.89
C THR A 135 -13.99 -4.60 33.23
N ALA A 136 -14.51 -3.39 33.46
CA ALA A 136 -15.35 -3.10 34.61
C ALA A 136 -16.60 -4.01 34.70
N GLY A 137 -17.04 -4.58 33.57
CA GLY A 137 -18.15 -5.54 33.50
C GLY A 137 -17.76 -7.00 33.73
N GLY A 138 -16.51 -7.28 34.12
CA GLY A 138 -16.00 -8.62 34.40
C GLY A 138 -14.97 -9.12 33.37
N ILE A 139 -14.61 -10.40 33.52
CA ILE A 139 -13.66 -11.12 32.66
C ILE A 139 -14.43 -11.89 31.59
N GLN A 140 -14.05 -11.72 30.33
CA GLN A 140 -14.62 -12.43 29.19
C GLN A 140 -13.50 -13.02 28.34
N THR A 141 -13.78 -14.13 27.65
CA THR A 141 -12.83 -14.77 26.75
C THR A 141 -13.33 -14.67 25.31
N THR A 142 -12.50 -14.19 24.39
CA THR A 142 -12.83 -14.15 22.96
C THR A 142 -12.69 -15.54 22.33
N SER A 143 -13.47 -15.81 21.29
CA SER A 143 -13.40 -17.07 20.55
C SER A 143 -12.23 -17.13 19.57
N ARG A 144 -11.66 -15.98 19.20
CA ARG A 144 -10.57 -15.85 18.23
C ARG A 144 -9.43 -15.00 18.78
N VAL A 145 -8.27 -15.12 18.15
CA VAL A 145 -7.04 -14.36 18.43
C VAL A 145 -6.68 -13.52 17.23
N GLU A 146 -6.38 -12.24 17.45
CA GLU A 146 -5.89 -11.35 16.40
C GLU A 146 -4.42 -11.68 16.06
N PRO A 147 -4.08 -12.06 14.81
CA PRO A 147 -2.71 -12.43 14.44
C PRO A 147 -1.68 -11.33 14.75
N ALA A 148 -2.04 -10.07 14.50
CA ALA A 148 -1.17 -8.93 14.75
C ALA A 148 -0.80 -8.77 16.23
N LEU A 149 -1.75 -9.02 17.15
CA LEU A 149 -1.47 -8.96 18.58
C LEU A 149 -0.57 -10.11 19.03
N LEU A 150 -0.78 -11.31 18.48
CA LEU A 150 0.07 -12.46 18.77
C LEU A 150 1.51 -12.19 18.32
N GLN A 151 1.70 -11.73 17.08
CA GLN A 151 3.01 -11.42 16.54
C GLN A 151 3.72 -10.33 17.36
N LEU A 152 3.01 -9.24 17.69
CA LEU A 152 3.54 -8.13 18.50
C LEU A 152 4.03 -8.60 19.87
N VAL A 153 3.21 -9.37 20.58
CA VAL A 153 3.53 -9.83 21.93
C VAL A 153 4.62 -10.89 21.90
N CYS A 154 4.60 -11.83 20.96
CA CYS A 154 5.69 -12.79 20.78
C CYS A 154 7.02 -12.07 20.51
N ALA A 155 7.05 -11.11 19.58
CA ALA A 155 8.26 -10.35 19.28
C ALA A 155 8.82 -9.64 20.52
N ARG A 156 7.96 -9.00 21.33
CA ARG A 156 8.39 -8.31 22.54
C ARG A 156 8.86 -9.25 23.64
N LEU A 157 8.18 -10.37 23.83
CA LEU A 157 8.57 -11.39 24.81
C LEU A 157 9.94 -12.01 24.47
N LEU A 158 10.26 -12.13 23.18
CA LEU A 158 11.56 -12.64 22.72
C LEU A 158 12.72 -11.67 22.97
N GLU A 159 12.48 -10.36 22.88
CA GLU A 159 13.51 -9.33 23.15
C GLU A 159 13.85 -9.19 24.64
N ASP A 160 12.86 -9.29 25.53
CA ASP A 160 12.99 -8.85 26.92
C ASP A 160 13.22 -9.98 27.94
N LEU A 161 13.04 -11.26 27.57
CA LEU A 161 13.11 -12.37 28.54
C LEU A 161 14.37 -13.23 28.40
N PRO A 162 15.17 -13.41 29.48
CA PRO A 162 16.24 -14.41 29.52
C PRO A 162 15.69 -15.84 29.56
N ALA A 163 16.36 -16.78 28.89
CA ALA A 163 15.87 -18.13 28.54
C ALA A 163 15.31 -18.95 29.72
N ASP A 164 15.83 -18.75 30.94
CA ASP A 164 15.69 -19.70 32.05
C ASP A 164 14.66 -19.34 33.13
N VAL A 165 13.83 -18.31 32.93
CA VAL A 165 12.89 -17.89 33.99
C VAL A 165 11.49 -18.44 33.74
N ALA A 166 11.02 -19.28 34.68
CA ALA A 166 9.63 -19.76 34.70
C ALA A 166 8.65 -18.58 34.71
N MET A 167 7.69 -18.61 33.79
CA MET A 167 6.70 -17.55 33.62
C MET A 167 5.41 -17.91 34.39
N SER A 168 5.13 -17.16 35.46
CA SER A 168 3.83 -17.25 36.11
C SER A 168 2.74 -16.55 35.28
N ALA A 169 1.48 -16.93 35.47
CA ALA A 169 0.35 -16.30 34.80
C ALA A 169 0.27 -14.78 35.06
N ASP A 170 0.54 -14.35 36.29
CA ASP A 170 0.55 -12.93 36.66
C ASP A 170 1.67 -12.14 35.96
N ARG A 171 2.86 -12.75 35.86
CA ARG A 171 3.98 -12.13 35.15
C ARG A 171 3.68 -12.02 33.66
N LEU A 172 3.18 -13.10 33.05
CA LEU A 172 2.79 -13.10 31.64
C LEU A 172 1.75 -12.02 31.37
N HIS A 173 0.70 -11.94 32.18
CA HIS A 173 -0.32 -10.88 32.09
C HIS A 173 0.29 -9.47 32.14
N GLY A 174 1.24 -9.24 33.06
CA GLY A 174 1.98 -7.98 33.17
C GLY A 174 2.78 -7.66 31.89
N GLU A 175 3.53 -8.62 31.36
CA GLU A 175 4.34 -8.45 30.14
C GLU A 175 3.47 -8.22 28.90
N VAL A 176 2.37 -8.96 28.74
CA VAL A 176 1.41 -8.76 27.64
C VAL A 176 0.82 -7.36 27.71
N ASN A 177 0.36 -6.92 28.89
CA ASN A 177 -0.19 -5.57 29.04
C ASN A 177 0.86 -4.48 28.78
N ARG A 178 2.11 -4.70 29.21
CA ARG A 178 3.23 -3.79 28.95
C ARG A 178 3.50 -3.69 27.45
N ALA A 179 3.63 -4.82 26.75
CA ALA A 179 3.87 -4.85 25.31
C ALA A 179 2.76 -4.14 24.51
N LEU A 180 1.50 -4.45 24.81
CA LEU A 180 0.35 -3.82 24.15
C LEU A 180 0.22 -2.33 24.50
N GLY A 181 0.47 -1.96 25.76
CA GLY A 181 0.46 -0.58 26.22
C GLY A 181 1.56 0.26 25.59
N GLU A 182 2.79 -0.25 25.55
CA GLU A 182 3.93 0.37 24.87
C GLU A 182 3.61 0.57 23.38
N TYR A 183 3.07 -0.44 22.69
CA TYR A 183 2.65 -0.33 21.29
C TYR A 183 1.63 0.79 21.07
N CYS A 184 0.55 0.82 21.86
CA CYS A 184 -0.47 1.86 21.77
C CYS A 184 0.12 3.25 22.07
N ALA A 185 0.85 3.40 23.19
CA ALA A 185 1.43 4.67 23.60
C ALA A 185 2.39 5.22 22.54
N HIS A 186 3.18 4.33 21.94
CA HIS A 186 4.13 4.62 20.89
C HIS A 186 3.45 5.09 19.60
N GLY A 187 2.47 4.32 19.11
CA GLY A 187 1.70 4.69 17.92
C GLY A 187 1.04 6.05 18.07
N LEU A 188 0.39 6.29 19.22
CA LEU A 188 -0.27 7.57 19.53
C LEU A 188 0.72 8.73 19.67
N ALA A 189 1.91 8.51 20.25
CA ALA A 189 2.95 9.53 20.36
C ALA A 189 3.52 9.92 18.99
N THR A 190 3.71 8.95 18.09
CA THR A 190 4.11 9.17 16.71
C THR A 190 3.06 9.96 15.93
N ILE A 191 1.79 9.57 16.04
CA ILE A 191 0.68 10.28 15.39
C ILE A 191 0.58 11.73 15.91
N ALA A 192 0.72 11.93 17.22
CA ALA A 192 0.73 13.26 17.80
C ALA A 192 1.89 14.11 17.24
N ALA A 193 3.09 13.54 17.16
CA ALA A 193 4.26 14.23 16.62
C ALA A 193 4.07 14.64 15.14
N ASP A 194 3.51 13.74 14.32
CA ASP A 194 3.27 13.98 12.89
C ASP A 194 2.16 15.04 12.67
N GLN A 195 1.18 15.13 13.57
CA GLN A 195 0.10 16.13 13.52
C GLN A 195 0.42 17.41 14.33
N SER A 196 1.66 17.57 14.82
CA SER A 196 2.07 18.71 15.68
C SER A 196 1.20 18.89 16.94
N LEU A 197 0.71 17.79 17.50
CA LEU A 197 -0.07 17.73 18.73
C LEU A 197 0.78 17.24 19.91
N ARG A 198 0.33 17.52 21.13
CA ARG A 198 0.96 16.95 22.34
C ARG A 198 0.56 15.47 22.49
N PRO A 199 1.52 14.54 22.66
CA PRO A 199 1.22 13.11 22.86
C PRO A 199 0.20 12.85 23.97
N ALA A 200 0.30 13.56 25.09
CA ALA A 200 -0.62 13.43 26.21
C ALA A 200 -2.09 13.71 25.83
N ASN A 201 -2.34 14.65 24.91
CA ASN A 201 -3.70 14.98 24.48
C ASN A 201 -4.30 13.84 23.66
N VAL A 202 -3.54 13.31 22.70
CA VAL A 202 -3.98 12.20 21.85
C VAL A 202 -4.15 10.93 22.68
N GLN A 203 -3.25 10.64 23.62
CA GLN A 203 -3.37 9.50 24.53
C GLN A 203 -4.57 9.63 25.47
N SER A 204 -4.80 10.82 26.06
CA SER A 204 -5.95 11.06 26.94
C SER A 204 -7.26 10.91 26.18
N TRP A 205 -7.34 11.46 24.96
CA TRP A 205 -8.50 11.29 24.09
C TRP A 205 -8.73 9.81 23.78
N PHE A 206 -7.71 9.11 23.27
CA PHE A 206 -7.83 7.71 22.89
C PHE A 206 -8.25 6.82 24.07
N ARG A 207 -7.69 7.08 25.25
CA ARG A 207 -8.08 6.41 26.50
C ARG A 207 -9.52 6.72 26.90
N ALA A 208 -9.97 7.97 26.81
CA ALA A 208 -11.34 8.35 27.18
C ALA A 208 -12.38 7.71 26.26
N VAL A 209 -12.08 7.62 24.96
CA VAL A 209 -12.99 7.09 23.94
C VAL A 209 -12.97 5.56 23.92
N PHE A 210 -11.79 4.93 23.89
CA PHE A 210 -11.65 3.49 23.63
C PHE A 210 -11.23 2.67 24.85
N GLY A 211 -10.76 3.29 25.94
CA GLY A 211 -10.37 2.59 27.17
C GLY A 211 -11.54 2.09 28.03
N GLY A 212 -12.78 2.29 27.57
CA GLY A 212 -14.01 1.89 28.26
C GLY A 212 -14.92 0.98 27.40
N PRO A 213 -16.21 0.82 27.79
CA PRO A 213 -17.17 -0.03 27.07
C PRO A 213 -17.35 0.34 25.59
N TRP A 214 -17.16 1.62 25.26
CA TRP A 214 -17.21 2.16 23.90
C TRP A 214 -16.12 1.61 22.98
N GLY A 215 -14.97 1.19 23.54
CA GLY A 215 -13.90 0.53 22.78
C GLY A 215 -14.38 -0.72 22.06
N ARG A 216 -15.36 -1.44 22.63
CA ARG A 216 -16.01 -2.59 22.03
C ARG A 216 -17.28 -2.23 21.25
N ALA A 217 -18.11 -1.34 21.79
CA ALA A 217 -19.41 -1.02 21.18
C ALA A 217 -19.27 -0.26 19.85
N GLY A 218 -18.20 0.53 19.72
CA GLY A 218 -17.93 1.43 18.61
C GLY A 218 -18.45 2.85 18.88
N VAL A 219 -17.79 3.83 18.28
CA VAL A 219 -18.08 5.27 18.39
C VAL A 219 -18.34 5.83 17.00
N SER A 220 -19.38 6.67 16.86
CA SER A 220 -19.72 7.26 15.56
C SER A 220 -18.63 8.22 15.09
N GLU A 221 -18.43 8.25 13.77
CA GLU A 221 -17.46 9.14 13.11
C GLU A 221 -17.63 10.62 13.53
N THR A 222 -18.86 11.13 13.49
CA THR A 222 -19.18 12.52 13.85
C THR A 222 -18.67 12.89 15.24
N ARG A 223 -18.83 11.98 16.21
CA ARG A 223 -18.39 12.22 17.59
C ARG A 223 -16.88 12.25 17.73
N LEU A 224 -16.14 11.48 16.93
CA LEU A 224 -14.68 11.48 17.00
C LEU A 224 -14.10 12.79 16.46
N TYR A 225 -14.70 13.33 15.40
CA TYR A 225 -14.25 14.55 14.75
C TYR A 225 -14.52 15.82 15.57
N ASP A 226 -15.43 15.77 16.55
CA ASP A 226 -15.63 16.85 17.53
C ASP A 226 -14.43 17.00 18.48
N ASP A 227 -13.73 15.90 18.79
CA ASP A 227 -12.66 15.87 19.79
C ASP A 227 -11.26 16.01 19.17
N VAL A 228 -11.03 15.44 17.98
CA VAL A 228 -9.73 15.45 17.30
C VAL A 228 -9.88 15.68 15.79
N PRO A 229 -8.85 16.24 15.13
CA PRO A 229 -8.84 16.36 13.67
C PRO A 229 -9.04 15.01 12.98
N ARG A 230 -9.75 15.01 11.85
CA ARG A 230 -9.95 13.82 11.00
C ARG A 230 -8.65 13.06 10.72
N ALA A 231 -7.57 13.79 10.42
CA ALA A 231 -6.25 13.21 10.16
C ALA A 231 -5.68 12.40 11.35
N VAL A 232 -6.08 12.68 12.59
CA VAL A 232 -5.70 11.88 13.76
C VAL A 232 -6.45 10.55 13.75
N VAL A 233 -7.76 10.57 13.49
CA VAL A 233 -8.59 9.35 13.44
C VAL A 233 -8.12 8.43 12.32
N ASP A 234 -7.86 8.99 11.14
CA ASP A 234 -7.37 8.25 9.98
C ASP A 234 -6.00 7.63 10.29
N ALA A 235 -5.07 8.40 10.88
CA ALA A 235 -3.76 7.88 11.28
C ALA A 235 -3.83 6.78 12.37
N VAL A 236 -4.81 6.84 13.28
CA VAL A 236 -5.04 5.80 14.31
C VAL A 236 -5.61 4.52 13.68
N GLN A 237 -6.46 4.65 12.65
CA GLN A 237 -6.93 3.52 11.86
C GLN A 237 -5.78 2.89 11.06
N ASP A 238 -4.95 3.71 10.41
CA ASP A 238 -3.80 3.24 9.62
C ASP A 238 -2.72 2.59 10.49
N GLY A 239 -2.63 3.00 11.76
CA GLY A 239 -1.84 2.34 12.80
C GLY A 239 -2.45 1.04 13.33
N HIS A 240 -3.57 0.57 12.77
CA HIS A 240 -4.30 -0.64 13.15
C HIS A 240 -4.72 -0.69 14.63
N LEU A 241 -4.90 0.49 15.26
CA LEU A 241 -5.40 0.59 16.64
C LEU A 241 -6.93 0.48 16.69
N ILE A 242 -7.59 0.99 15.65
CA ILE A 242 -9.04 0.97 15.46
C ILE A 242 -9.41 0.44 14.08
N ARG A 243 -10.65 -0.02 13.94
CA ARG A 243 -11.25 -0.41 12.67
C ARG A 243 -12.60 0.26 12.50
N ALA A 244 -12.89 0.65 11.26
CA ALA A 244 -14.20 1.10 10.85
C ALA A 244 -15.18 -0.09 10.66
N ARG A 245 -16.44 0.14 11.01
CA ARG A 245 -17.57 -0.72 10.65
C ARG A 245 -18.73 0.14 10.18
N LEU A 246 -19.37 -0.29 9.11
CA LEU A 246 -20.63 0.31 8.66
C LEU A 246 -21.78 -0.31 9.44
N ARG A 247 -22.61 0.54 10.05
CA ARG A 247 -23.90 0.17 10.65
C ARG A 247 -24.93 1.18 10.17
N ASP A 248 -25.99 0.71 9.52
CA ASP A 248 -27.07 1.56 8.98
C ASP A 248 -26.57 2.73 8.12
N LYS A 249 -25.58 2.47 7.25
CA LYS A 249 -24.88 3.46 6.39
C LYS A 249 -24.07 4.53 7.15
N ALA A 250 -24.00 4.46 8.47
CA ALA A 250 -23.13 5.29 9.30
C ALA A 250 -21.86 4.54 9.66
N ARG A 251 -20.72 5.25 9.67
CA ARG A 251 -19.42 4.68 10.01
C ARG A 251 -19.18 4.79 11.53
N PHE A 252 -18.85 3.67 12.14
CA PHE A 252 -18.48 3.55 13.54
C PHE A 252 -17.07 2.99 13.66
N TYR A 253 -16.30 3.50 14.60
CA TYR A 253 -14.95 3.03 14.89
C TYR A 253 -14.93 2.28 16.21
N GLN A 254 -14.34 1.09 16.21
CA GLN A 254 -14.12 0.29 17.41
C GLN A 254 -12.65 -0.13 17.47
N LEU A 255 -12.18 -0.59 18.63
CA LEU A 255 -10.84 -1.15 18.73
C LEU A 255 -10.68 -2.32 17.76
N GLN A 256 -9.47 -2.46 17.22
CA GLN A 256 -9.12 -3.61 16.37
C GLN A 256 -9.44 -4.91 17.11
N HIS A 257 -9.03 -4.99 18.39
CA HIS A 257 -9.34 -6.10 19.27
C HIS A 257 -9.69 -5.64 20.70
N PRO A 258 -10.72 -6.20 21.36
CA PRO A 258 -11.12 -5.80 22.72
C PRO A 258 -10.04 -6.02 23.79
N ARG A 259 -9.05 -6.89 23.56
CA ARG A 259 -7.91 -7.09 24.47
C ARG A 259 -7.13 -5.80 24.75
N LEU A 260 -7.19 -4.83 23.83
CA LEU A 260 -6.53 -3.53 23.97
C LEU A 260 -7.18 -2.61 25.02
N ILE A 261 -8.42 -2.87 25.46
CA ILE A 261 -9.14 -2.01 26.42
C ILE A 261 -8.34 -1.82 27.72
N GLU A 262 -7.86 -2.91 28.31
CA GLU A 262 -7.11 -2.89 29.57
C GLU A 262 -5.78 -2.12 29.47
N PRO A 263 -4.88 -2.40 28.51
CA PRO A 263 -3.64 -1.63 28.38
C PRO A 263 -3.89 -0.16 28.02
N ILE A 264 -4.91 0.15 27.21
CA ILE A 264 -5.31 1.53 26.90
C ILE A 264 -5.79 2.26 28.15
N GLY A 265 -6.58 1.61 29.00
CA GLY A 265 -7.07 2.17 30.25
C GLY A 265 -5.96 2.54 31.24
N ARG A 266 -4.79 1.90 31.12
CA ARG A 266 -3.59 2.15 31.94
C ARG A 266 -2.61 3.14 31.33
N LEU A 267 -2.87 3.68 30.14
CA LEU A 267 -2.05 4.74 29.55
C LEU A 267 -2.03 5.96 30.47
N ASP A 268 -0.85 6.31 30.96
CA ASP A 268 -0.62 7.30 32.01
C ASP A 268 -0.05 8.63 31.47
N GLY A 269 0.05 8.78 30.15
CA GLY A 269 0.61 9.98 29.56
C GLY A 269 2.13 10.09 29.69
N ALA A 270 2.81 9.02 30.15
CA ALA A 270 4.25 9.02 30.29
C ALA A 270 4.94 9.34 28.96
N ALA A 271 6.08 10.04 29.06
CA ALA A 271 6.89 10.37 27.91
C ALA A 271 7.50 9.09 27.30
N VAL A 272 6.82 8.54 26.30
CA VAL A 272 7.32 7.42 25.53
C VAL A 272 8.28 7.94 24.47
N PRO A 273 9.44 7.30 24.24
CA PRO A 273 10.32 7.64 23.14
C PRO A 273 9.53 7.60 21.81
N ILE A 274 9.51 8.73 21.10
CA ILE A 274 8.92 8.81 19.77
C ILE A 274 9.92 8.14 18.81
N ARG A 275 9.65 6.88 18.42
CA ARG A 275 10.34 6.27 17.28
C ARG A 275 9.45 6.54 16.07
N ARG A 276 9.87 7.54 15.31
CA ARG A 276 9.24 7.83 14.03
C ARG A 276 9.43 6.61 13.13
N PRO A 277 8.40 6.18 12.39
CA PRO A 277 8.55 5.13 11.40
C PRO A 277 9.67 5.51 10.44
N GLY A 278 10.44 4.50 10.03
CA GLY A 278 11.48 4.67 9.03
C GLY A 278 10.92 5.18 7.71
N PRO A 279 11.80 5.65 6.81
CA PRO A 279 11.38 6.28 5.56
C PRO A 279 10.49 5.36 4.70
N SER A 280 10.76 4.04 4.67
CA SER A 280 9.95 3.08 3.92
C SER A 280 8.50 3.00 4.42
N ILE A 281 8.30 2.91 5.73
CA ILE A 281 6.96 2.82 6.32
C ILE A 281 6.18 4.11 6.06
N ARG A 282 6.84 5.27 6.16
CA ARG A 282 6.20 6.56 5.82
C ARG A 282 5.81 6.63 4.36
N LEU A 283 6.63 6.09 3.46
CA LEU A 283 6.29 6.02 2.04
C LEU A 283 5.10 5.07 1.79
N GLU A 284 5.03 3.93 2.48
CA GLU A 284 3.86 3.03 2.41
C GLU A 284 2.58 3.72 2.91
N GLN A 285 2.65 4.46 4.02
CA GLN A 285 1.55 5.28 4.53
C GLN A 285 1.11 6.34 3.51
N ALA A 286 2.07 6.97 2.81
CA ALA A 286 1.76 7.93 1.77
C ALA A 286 0.97 7.31 0.61
N HIS A 287 1.37 6.11 0.18
CA HIS A 287 0.63 5.38 -0.84
C HIS A 287 -0.79 5.08 -0.37
N ARG A 288 -0.97 4.53 0.85
CA ARG A 288 -2.31 4.26 1.42
C ARG A 288 -3.19 5.51 1.49
N ALA A 289 -2.65 6.63 1.95
CA ALA A 289 -3.40 7.88 2.00
C ALA A 289 -3.89 8.34 0.62
N LEU A 290 -3.08 8.18 -0.43
CA LEU A 290 -3.50 8.47 -1.81
C LEU A 290 -4.60 7.51 -2.27
N LEU A 291 -4.49 6.22 -1.92
CA LEU A 291 -5.53 5.21 -2.19
C LEU A 291 -6.86 5.53 -1.50
N ASP A 292 -6.80 6.11 -0.31
CA ASP A 292 -7.97 6.57 0.42
C ASP A 292 -8.54 7.91 -0.10
N GLY A 293 -7.93 8.48 -1.14
CA GLY A 293 -8.37 9.72 -1.77
C GLY A 293 -7.99 10.98 -1.00
N ASP A 294 -6.97 10.91 -0.14
CA ASP A 294 -6.41 12.04 0.58
C ASP A 294 -4.99 12.39 0.07
N PRO A 295 -4.88 13.13 -1.04
CA PRO A 295 -3.59 13.49 -1.63
C PRO A 295 -2.75 14.43 -0.75
N GLU A 296 -3.39 15.17 0.15
CA GLU A 296 -2.70 16.08 1.07
C GLU A 296 -2.05 15.29 2.20
N LEU A 297 -2.74 14.30 2.77
CA LEU A 297 -2.15 13.35 3.72
C LEU A 297 -1.04 12.53 3.06
N ALA A 298 -1.25 12.07 1.82
CA ALA A 298 -0.22 11.39 1.03
C ALA A 298 1.05 12.23 0.91
N ARG A 299 0.93 13.49 0.46
CA ARG A 299 2.04 14.45 0.36
C ARG A 299 2.78 14.60 1.69
N ARG A 300 2.07 14.78 2.80
CA ARG A 300 2.68 14.93 4.14
C ARG A 300 3.49 13.71 4.55
N HIS A 301 2.95 12.51 4.35
CA HIS A 301 3.67 11.27 4.64
C HIS A 301 4.91 11.12 3.76
N THR A 302 4.83 11.47 2.48
CA THR A 302 5.98 11.44 1.57
C THR A 302 7.07 12.43 1.96
N GLU A 303 6.71 13.67 2.30
CA GLU A 303 7.67 14.67 2.78
C GLU A 303 8.33 14.23 4.09
N ALA A 304 7.57 13.58 4.97
CA ALA A 304 8.13 13.02 6.19
C ALA A 304 9.05 11.82 5.91
N ALA A 305 8.76 11.01 4.88
CA ALA A 305 9.65 9.94 4.40
C ALA A 305 10.97 10.53 3.88
N VAL A 306 10.91 11.57 3.05
CA VAL A 306 12.09 12.29 2.53
C VAL A 306 12.96 12.83 3.67
N ARG A 307 12.34 13.48 4.67
CA ARG A 307 13.06 14.00 5.85
C ARG A 307 13.68 12.92 6.72
N ALA A 308 13.14 11.70 6.68
CA ALA A 308 13.61 10.57 7.48
C ALA A 308 14.72 9.77 6.78
N CYS A 309 14.97 10.00 5.48
CA CYS A 309 16.01 9.30 4.73
C CYS A 309 17.41 9.73 5.19
N GLY A 310 18.28 8.76 5.48
CA GLY A 310 19.72 8.96 5.64
C GLY A 310 20.51 8.61 4.37
N GLU A 311 21.84 8.59 4.47
CA GLU A 311 22.74 8.27 3.34
C GLU A 311 22.52 6.86 2.75
N GLY A 312 22.02 5.91 3.54
CA GLY A 312 21.71 4.55 3.10
C GLY A 312 20.36 4.39 2.38
N ASP A 313 19.49 5.40 2.42
CA ASP A 313 18.09 5.29 2.00
C ASP A 313 17.83 5.84 0.60
N LEU A 314 18.87 5.97 -0.24
CA LEU A 314 18.77 6.60 -1.57
C LEU A 314 17.66 6.01 -2.45
N LYS A 315 17.39 4.70 -2.35
CA LYS A 315 16.27 4.05 -3.05
C LYS A 315 14.92 4.56 -2.59
N VAL A 316 14.72 4.68 -1.27
CA VAL A 316 13.48 5.18 -0.68
C VAL A 316 13.33 6.67 -0.96
N LEU A 317 14.43 7.43 -0.90
CA LEU A 317 14.45 8.84 -1.24
C LEU A 317 14.05 9.08 -2.70
N ALA A 318 14.60 8.30 -3.65
CA ALA A 318 14.22 8.37 -5.06
C ALA A 318 12.74 8.03 -5.26
N ALA A 319 12.24 6.97 -4.61
CA ALA A 319 10.85 6.56 -4.70
C ALA A 319 9.89 7.61 -4.11
N ALA A 320 10.23 8.19 -2.96
CA ALA A 320 9.45 9.25 -2.32
C ALA A 320 9.46 10.54 -3.15
N THR A 321 10.60 10.92 -3.73
CA THR A 321 10.72 12.10 -4.60
C THR A 321 9.92 11.90 -5.89
N THR A 322 9.96 10.70 -6.48
CA THR A 322 9.10 10.33 -7.62
C THR A 322 7.63 10.45 -7.24
N PHE A 323 7.23 9.93 -6.07
CA PHE A 323 5.85 10.00 -5.60
C PHE A 323 5.37 11.44 -5.38
N LEU A 324 6.22 12.35 -4.89
CA LEU A 324 5.88 13.80 -4.85
C LEU A 324 5.66 14.38 -6.26
N GLY A 325 6.42 13.92 -7.25
CA GLY A 325 6.21 14.27 -8.65
C GLY A 325 4.86 13.78 -9.18
N ASP A 326 4.49 12.53 -8.86
CA ASP A 326 3.19 11.94 -9.20
C ASP A 326 2.04 12.77 -8.59
N VAL A 327 2.10 13.06 -7.29
CA VAL A 327 1.09 13.87 -6.60
C VAL A 327 0.97 15.28 -7.22
N ALA A 328 2.09 15.92 -7.53
CA ALA A 328 2.08 17.25 -8.17
C ALA A 328 1.50 17.21 -9.59
N TYR A 329 1.82 16.17 -10.37
CA TYR A 329 1.27 15.99 -11.71
C TYR A 329 -0.26 15.86 -11.67
N GLU A 330 -0.77 15.05 -10.74
CA GLU A 330 -2.21 14.84 -10.54
C GLU A 330 -2.94 16.10 -10.06
N GLN A 331 -2.25 16.99 -9.34
CA GLN A 331 -2.79 18.30 -8.96
C GLN A 331 -2.78 19.32 -10.12
N GLY A 332 -2.30 18.92 -11.31
CA GLY A 332 -2.16 19.80 -12.48
C GLY A 332 -0.93 20.70 -12.42
N GLU A 333 -0.04 20.50 -11.45
CA GLU A 333 1.18 21.29 -11.27
C GLU A 333 2.34 20.73 -12.11
N ALA A 334 2.18 20.74 -13.43
CA ALA A 334 3.14 20.13 -14.37
C ALA A 334 4.60 20.59 -14.15
N LYS A 335 4.83 21.86 -13.80
CA LYS A 335 6.17 22.39 -13.50
C LYS A 335 6.78 21.79 -12.23
N SER A 336 5.98 21.71 -11.16
CA SER A 336 6.38 21.09 -9.89
C SER A 336 6.70 19.61 -10.11
N ALA A 337 5.87 18.90 -10.87
CA ALA A 337 6.07 17.49 -11.21
C ALA A 337 7.40 17.24 -11.95
N VAL A 338 7.67 18.03 -12.99
CA VAL A 338 8.94 17.92 -13.76
C VAL A 338 10.14 18.16 -12.86
N LEU A 339 10.10 19.17 -11.97
CA LEU A 339 11.18 19.44 -11.03
C LEU A 339 11.44 18.24 -10.11
N ARG A 340 10.38 17.68 -9.50
CA ARG A 340 10.48 16.51 -8.62
C ARG A 340 11.01 15.28 -9.35
N TYR A 341 10.57 15.05 -10.59
CA TYR A 341 11.12 13.96 -11.40
C TYR A 341 12.59 14.16 -11.76
N GLN A 342 13.03 15.40 -12.03
CA GLN A 342 14.46 15.67 -12.26
C GLN A 342 15.30 15.39 -11.01
N GLU A 343 14.82 15.80 -9.83
CA GLU A 343 15.45 15.47 -8.54
C GLU A 343 15.54 13.95 -8.34
N ALA A 344 14.44 13.22 -8.58
CA ALA A 344 14.40 11.77 -8.46
C ALA A 344 15.34 11.06 -9.45
N ALA A 345 15.41 11.51 -10.70
CA ALA A 345 16.32 10.99 -11.70
C ALA A 345 17.79 11.17 -11.29
N ALA A 346 18.14 12.33 -10.73
CA ALA A 346 19.49 12.59 -10.23
C ALA A 346 19.87 11.66 -9.07
N ILE A 347 18.92 11.35 -8.18
CA ILE A 347 19.14 10.36 -7.10
C ILE A 347 19.30 8.96 -7.69
N CYS A 348 18.48 8.56 -8.66
CA CYS A 348 18.58 7.24 -9.31
C CYS A 348 19.90 7.04 -10.09
N GLU A 349 20.42 8.09 -10.72
CA GLU A 349 21.75 8.08 -11.37
C GLU A 349 22.88 7.80 -10.35
N ALA A 350 22.73 8.25 -9.10
CA ALA A 350 23.70 7.99 -8.03
C ALA A 350 23.67 6.54 -7.51
N ILE A 351 22.55 5.81 -7.66
CA ILE A 351 22.38 4.40 -7.28
C ILE A 351 22.39 3.43 -8.48
N PRO A 352 23.20 3.75 -9.52
CA PRO A 352 23.11 3.32 -10.93
C PRO A 352 21.85 2.57 -11.38
N ASP A 353 20.66 3.08 -11.06
CA ASP A 353 19.39 2.46 -11.46
C ASP A 353 18.93 3.02 -12.82
N ASN A 354 19.59 2.55 -13.88
CA ASN A 354 19.33 3.00 -15.25
C ASN A 354 17.87 2.78 -15.70
N ALA A 355 17.23 1.73 -15.19
CA ALA A 355 15.83 1.46 -15.50
C ALA A 355 14.92 2.52 -14.86
N ALA A 356 15.10 2.80 -13.57
CA ALA A 356 14.34 3.84 -12.88
C ALA A 356 14.52 5.21 -13.55
N VAL A 357 15.76 5.59 -13.90
CA VAL A 357 16.03 6.82 -14.64
C VAL A 357 15.28 6.85 -15.96
N GLY A 358 15.36 5.78 -16.75
CA GLY A 358 14.67 5.69 -18.05
C GLY A 358 13.16 5.95 -17.93
N TRP A 359 12.51 5.35 -16.93
CA TRP A 359 11.08 5.57 -16.69
C TRP A 359 10.75 6.98 -16.21
N ILE A 360 11.57 7.56 -15.31
CA ILE A 360 11.37 8.94 -14.82
C ILE A 360 11.50 9.95 -15.97
N LEU A 361 12.52 9.79 -16.83
CA LEU A 361 12.70 10.62 -18.03
C LEU A 361 11.52 10.48 -19.00
N ALA A 362 10.98 9.27 -19.15
CA ALA A 362 9.79 9.05 -19.96
C ALA A 362 8.56 9.78 -19.36
N GLY A 363 8.42 9.78 -18.03
CA GLY A 363 7.39 10.57 -17.32
C GLY A 363 7.52 12.07 -17.61
N ILE A 364 8.71 12.64 -17.44
CA ILE A 364 8.98 14.06 -17.77
C ILE A 364 8.61 14.36 -19.23
N GLY A 365 9.08 13.53 -20.16
CA GLY A 365 8.83 13.72 -21.58
C GLY A 365 7.35 13.71 -21.93
N ARG A 366 6.55 12.84 -21.30
CA ARG A 366 5.08 12.80 -21.47
C ARG A 366 4.41 14.08 -20.97
N ILE A 367 4.80 14.58 -19.80
CA ILE A 367 4.27 15.86 -19.27
C ILE A 367 4.52 17.00 -20.26
N LEU A 368 5.71 17.02 -20.87
CA LEU A 368 6.13 18.07 -21.79
C LEU A 368 5.48 17.98 -23.18
N LEU A 369 4.85 16.86 -23.56
CA LEU A 369 4.17 16.71 -24.86
C LEU A 369 3.13 17.80 -25.12
N GLY A 370 2.48 18.32 -24.07
CA GLY A 370 1.46 19.37 -24.15
C GLY A 370 1.99 20.80 -24.25
N GLY A 371 3.31 21.01 -24.09
CA GLY A 371 3.92 22.33 -24.03
C GLY A 371 5.17 22.44 -24.90
N ASP A 372 6.29 21.90 -24.44
CA ASP A 372 7.58 21.95 -25.15
C ASP A 372 7.89 20.60 -25.80
N ALA A 373 7.40 20.43 -27.03
CA ALA A 373 7.65 19.21 -27.81
C ALA A 373 9.15 18.97 -28.09
N GLY A 374 9.99 20.02 -28.08
CA GLY A 374 11.43 19.91 -28.31
C GLY A 374 12.15 19.28 -27.12
N GLU A 375 11.84 19.74 -25.91
CA GLU A 375 12.35 19.12 -24.67
C GLU A 375 11.73 17.72 -24.46
N ALA A 376 10.44 17.53 -24.79
CA ALA A 376 9.81 16.20 -24.73
C ALA A 376 10.59 15.17 -25.57
N VAL A 377 11.00 15.53 -26.80
CA VAL A 377 11.84 14.66 -27.64
C VAL A 377 13.17 14.34 -26.96
N ARG A 378 13.86 15.32 -26.36
CA ARG A 378 15.15 15.08 -25.67
C ARG A 378 15.00 14.07 -24.53
N GLN A 379 14.01 14.28 -23.67
CA GLN A 379 13.75 13.43 -22.50
C GLN A 379 13.35 12.01 -22.92
N LEU A 380 12.48 11.88 -23.93
CA LEU A 380 12.04 10.57 -24.44
C LEU A 380 13.14 9.83 -25.21
N GLN A 381 14.04 10.52 -25.90
CA GLN A 381 15.23 9.92 -26.50
C GLN A 381 16.18 9.39 -25.42
N ALA A 382 16.42 10.18 -24.37
CA ALA A 382 17.25 9.75 -23.24
C ALA A 382 16.62 8.54 -22.50
N ALA A 383 15.30 8.51 -22.36
CA ALA A 383 14.56 7.36 -21.86
C ALA A 383 14.71 6.13 -22.76
N ALA A 384 14.48 6.28 -24.07
CA ALA A 384 14.58 5.21 -25.05
C ALA A 384 16.00 4.63 -25.15
N SER A 385 17.05 5.43 -24.93
CA SER A 385 18.43 4.93 -24.90
C SER A 385 18.70 3.98 -23.73
N ARG A 386 18.01 4.17 -22.60
CA ARG A 386 18.12 3.34 -21.39
C ARG A 386 17.19 2.12 -21.44
N LEU A 387 16.03 2.29 -22.07
CA LEU A 387 14.96 1.29 -22.17
C LEU A 387 14.57 1.08 -23.65
N PRO A 388 15.48 0.55 -24.49
CA PRO A 388 15.29 0.51 -25.94
C PRO A 388 14.11 -0.36 -26.38
N HIS A 389 13.79 -1.40 -25.60
CA HIS A 389 12.73 -2.37 -25.92
C HIS A 389 11.36 -2.00 -25.34
N GLU A 390 11.24 -0.82 -24.70
CA GLU A 390 9.96 -0.37 -24.14
C GLU A 390 9.12 0.39 -25.17
N LEU A 391 8.16 -0.33 -25.74
CA LEU A 391 7.29 0.16 -26.80
C LEU A 391 6.46 1.39 -26.39
N SER A 392 6.09 1.51 -25.11
CA SER A 392 5.37 2.69 -24.59
C SER A 392 6.22 3.96 -24.68
N ILE A 393 7.54 3.85 -24.42
CA ILE A 393 8.49 4.96 -24.53
C ILE A 393 8.71 5.31 -26.01
N GLN A 394 8.87 4.30 -26.88
CA GLN A 394 9.00 4.51 -28.33
C GLN A 394 7.74 5.19 -28.90
N THR A 395 6.56 4.78 -28.46
CA THR A 395 5.28 5.38 -28.89
C THR A 395 5.19 6.84 -28.46
N ALA A 396 5.51 7.15 -27.21
CA ALA A 396 5.56 8.53 -26.71
C ALA A 396 6.61 9.36 -27.45
N LEU A 397 7.80 8.81 -27.76
CA LEU A 397 8.82 9.47 -28.57
C LEU A 397 8.31 9.79 -29.98
N GLY A 398 7.63 8.85 -30.63
CA GLY A 398 6.98 9.07 -31.93
C GLY A 398 5.98 10.23 -31.88
N GLN A 399 5.16 10.31 -30.82
CA GLN A 399 4.23 11.42 -30.62
C GLN A 399 4.94 12.76 -30.42
N ALA A 400 6.01 12.80 -29.62
CA ALA A 400 6.82 14.00 -29.40
C ALA A 400 7.46 14.48 -30.71
N LEU A 401 8.03 13.57 -31.49
CA LEU A 401 8.62 13.85 -32.80
C LEU A 401 7.57 14.43 -33.74
N TRP A 402 6.36 13.86 -33.78
CA TRP A 402 5.28 14.36 -34.62
C TRP A 402 4.84 15.77 -34.22
N ARG A 403 4.62 16.02 -32.92
CA ARG A 403 4.26 17.35 -32.39
C ARG A 403 5.36 18.41 -32.61
N SER A 404 6.62 17.99 -32.65
CA SER A 404 7.76 18.86 -32.98
C SER A 404 7.93 19.11 -34.50
N GLY A 405 7.04 18.59 -35.35
CA GLY A 405 7.11 18.73 -36.81
C GLY A 405 8.08 17.77 -37.51
N ARG A 406 8.70 16.83 -36.78
CA ARG A 406 9.65 15.84 -37.31
C ARG A 406 8.93 14.60 -37.86
N THR A 407 8.01 14.83 -38.79
CA THR A 407 7.05 13.84 -39.31
C THR A 407 7.70 12.56 -39.86
N ARG A 408 8.83 12.68 -40.58
CA ARG A 408 9.56 11.51 -41.12
C ARG A 408 10.11 10.60 -40.02
N ALA A 409 10.70 11.21 -38.98
CA ALA A 409 11.24 10.46 -37.85
C ALA A 409 10.12 9.81 -37.02
N ALA A 410 9.02 10.54 -36.80
CA ALA A 410 7.84 10.00 -36.13
C ALA A 410 7.27 8.77 -36.85
N ARG A 411 7.14 8.83 -38.19
CA ARG A 411 6.66 7.70 -39.00
C ARG A 411 7.53 6.46 -38.83
N ALA A 412 8.86 6.62 -38.91
CA ALA A 412 9.79 5.50 -38.72
C ALA A 412 9.65 4.84 -37.34
N VAL A 413 9.52 5.64 -36.28
CA VAL A 413 9.31 5.13 -34.92
C VAL A 413 7.99 4.38 -34.80
N PHE A 414 6.88 4.91 -35.33
CA PHE A 414 5.60 4.20 -35.29
C PHE A 414 5.59 2.92 -36.13
N GLU A 415 6.28 2.89 -37.27
CA GLU A 415 6.44 1.68 -38.07
C GLU A 415 7.22 0.60 -37.33
N ASP A 416 8.29 0.96 -36.63
CA ASP A 416 9.05 0.04 -35.78
C ASP A 416 8.21 -0.52 -34.62
N VAL A 417 7.45 0.35 -33.93
CA VAL A 417 6.50 -0.06 -32.88
C VAL A 417 5.48 -1.06 -33.43
N LEU A 418 4.90 -0.79 -34.60
CA LEU A 418 3.92 -1.68 -35.24
C LEU A 418 4.54 -2.99 -35.76
N GLY A 419 5.83 -2.98 -36.07
CA GLY A 419 6.58 -4.20 -36.40
C GLY A 419 6.70 -5.15 -35.20
N HIS A 420 6.85 -4.61 -33.99
CA HIS A 420 6.93 -5.38 -32.75
C HIS A 420 5.55 -5.71 -32.16
N ASP A 421 4.61 -4.77 -32.24
CA ASP A 421 3.22 -4.94 -31.80
C ASP A 421 2.24 -4.36 -32.83
N SER A 422 1.78 -5.22 -33.73
CA SER A 422 0.84 -4.86 -34.79
C SER A 422 -0.53 -4.40 -34.28
N ARG A 423 -0.85 -4.64 -33.00
CA ARG A 423 -2.10 -4.23 -32.35
C ARG A 423 -1.95 -2.95 -31.53
N ASN A 424 -0.78 -2.31 -31.52
CA ASN A 424 -0.56 -1.09 -30.76
C ASN A 424 -1.51 0.03 -31.23
N ARG A 425 -2.52 0.34 -30.40
CA ARG A 425 -3.62 1.25 -30.76
C ARG A 425 -3.13 2.66 -31.05
N GLU A 426 -2.21 3.18 -30.23
CA GLU A 426 -1.71 4.54 -30.37
C GLU A 426 -0.88 4.71 -31.65
N ALA A 427 0.01 3.76 -31.94
CA ALA A 427 0.78 3.77 -33.17
C ALA A 427 -0.11 3.63 -34.42
N LEU A 428 -1.19 2.85 -34.35
CA LEU A 428 -2.18 2.75 -35.44
C LEU A 428 -2.93 4.07 -35.67
N ILE A 429 -3.35 4.75 -34.60
CA ILE A 429 -4.03 6.06 -34.69
C ILE A 429 -3.06 7.08 -35.31
N ALA A 430 -1.83 7.14 -34.81
CA ALA A 430 -0.81 8.06 -35.33
C ALA A 430 -0.47 7.78 -36.80
N LYS A 431 -0.34 6.50 -37.19
CA LYS A 431 -0.12 6.12 -38.59
C LYS A 431 -1.25 6.61 -39.51
N ARG A 432 -2.51 6.43 -39.11
CA ARG A 432 -3.67 6.91 -39.89
C ARG A 432 -3.65 8.43 -40.06
N ALA A 433 -3.33 9.17 -39.01
CA ALA A 433 -3.21 10.63 -39.07
C ALA A 433 -2.06 11.08 -39.99
N LEU A 434 -0.92 10.38 -39.95
CA LEU A 434 0.25 10.66 -40.79
C LEU A 434 0.11 10.26 -42.26
N THR A 435 -0.89 9.45 -42.61
CA THR A 435 -1.24 9.08 -44.00
C THR A 435 -2.35 9.96 -44.59
N GLY A 436 -3.09 10.70 -43.74
CA GLY A 436 -4.18 11.58 -44.16
C GLY A 436 -3.80 13.06 -44.30
N SER A 437 -2.56 13.43 -43.96
CA SER A 437 -1.94 14.74 -44.22
C SER A 437 -1.01 14.68 -45.41
#